data_AF-A0A2N2ZV80-F1
#
_entry.id   AF-A0A2N2ZV80-F1
#
_cell.length_a   1.000
_cell.length_b   1.000
_cell.length_c   1.000
_cell.angle_alpha   90.00
_cell.angle_beta   90.00
_cell.angle_gamma   90.00
#
_symmetry.space_group_name_H-M   'P 1'
#
loop_
_entity.id
_entity.type
_entity.pdbx_description
1 polymer ?
#
loop_
_entity_poly.entity_id
_entity_poly.type
_entity_poly.pdbx_seq_one_letter_code
_entity_poly.pdbx_strand_id
1 'polypeptide(L)'
;MKNIMNSVFLSCVKATGLMEKKIHFGLTSAEEMQLKLHIMMCNACARYEKQSLIIEKSIVKLCEPDNISVDFEKLKQTINLKLKIAGNNTQIDKD
;
A
#
# COMPACT_ATOMS: atom_id res chain seq x y z
N MET A 1 -27.08 9.68 -34.83
CA MET A 1 -27.21 9.50 -33.37
C MET A 1 -26.33 8.34 -32.89
N LYS A 2 -25.02 8.57 -32.70
CA LYS A 2 -24.08 7.57 -32.13
C LYS A 2 -23.16 8.13 -31.01
N ASN A 3 -23.38 9.37 -30.58
CA ASN A 3 -22.39 10.10 -29.77
C ASN A 3 -22.80 10.36 -28.31
N ILE A 4 -24.06 10.08 -27.93
CA ILE A 4 -24.55 10.38 -26.57
C ILE A 4 -24.55 9.11 -25.69
N MET A 5 -24.88 7.95 -26.25
CA MET A 5 -24.97 6.70 -25.49
C MET A 5 -23.61 6.26 -24.92
N ASN A 6 -22.51 6.48 -25.65
CA ASN A 6 -21.13 6.24 -25.18
C ASN A 6 -20.61 7.29 -24.20
N SER A 7 -21.26 8.46 -24.12
CA SER A 7 -20.86 9.52 -23.18
C SER A 7 -21.48 9.33 -21.80
N VAL A 8 -22.63 8.65 -21.73
CA VAL A 8 -23.37 8.39 -20.49
C VAL A 8 -23.05 7.02 -19.90
N PHE A 9 -22.82 6.00 -20.75
CA PHE A 9 -22.40 4.67 -20.32
C PHE A 9 -20.91 4.45 -20.55
N LEU A 10 -20.17 4.29 -19.45
CA LEU A 10 -18.78 3.87 -19.52
C LEU A 10 -18.65 2.44 -20.03
N SER A 11 -17.64 2.20 -20.87
CA SER A 11 -17.11 0.86 -21.07
C SER A 11 -16.33 0.41 -19.84
N CYS A 12 -16.22 -0.91 -19.63
CA CYS A 12 -15.43 -1.45 -18.51
C CYS A 12 -13.98 -0.93 -18.54
N VAL A 13 -13.37 -0.85 -19.72
CA VAL A 13 -12.00 -0.33 -19.91
C VAL A 13 -11.86 1.12 -19.45
N LYS A 14 -12.84 1.97 -19.78
CA LYS A 14 -12.83 3.36 -19.32
C LYS A 14 -13.10 3.43 -17.81
N ALA A 15 -13.95 2.54 -17.28
CA ALA A 15 -14.28 2.50 -15.87
C ALA A 15 -13.04 2.14 -15.04
N THR A 16 -12.32 1.08 -15.40
CA THR A 16 -11.06 0.71 -14.74
C THR A 16 -10.03 1.83 -14.86
N GLY A 17 -9.95 2.52 -16.01
CA GLY A 17 -9.09 3.70 -16.15
C GLY A 17 -9.44 4.85 -15.19
N LEU A 18 -10.74 5.15 -14.99
CA LEU A 18 -11.17 6.14 -14.00
C LEU A 18 -10.90 5.68 -12.56
N MET A 19 -10.92 4.38 -12.27
CA MET A 19 -10.61 3.84 -10.95
C MET A 19 -9.13 4.07 -10.61
N GLU A 20 -8.23 3.75 -11.53
CA GLU A 20 -6.80 4.04 -11.33
C GLU A 20 -6.53 5.55 -11.27
N LYS A 21 -7.22 6.34 -12.10
CA LYS A 21 -7.15 7.80 -12.01
C LYS A 21 -7.60 8.31 -10.64
N LYS A 22 -8.67 7.75 -10.08
CA LYS A 22 -9.17 8.10 -8.74
C LYS A 22 -8.13 7.85 -7.65
N ILE A 23 -7.38 6.75 -7.75
CA ILE A 23 -6.35 6.37 -6.77
C ILE A 23 -5.18 7.36 -6.78
N HIS A 24 -4.69 7.77 -7.95
CA HIS A 24 -3.44 8.54 -8.06
C HIS A 24 -3.60 10.04 -8.34
N PHE A 25 -4.70 10.47 -8.95
CA PHE A 25 -4.85 11.85 -9.46
C PHE A 25 -6.18 12.51 -9.06
N GLY A 26 -7.17 11.73 -8.64
CA GLY A 26 -8.52 12.19 -8.34
C GLY A 26 -9.42 12.30 -9.57
N LEU A 27 -10.72 12.44 -9.32
CA LEU A 27 -11.76 12.53 -10.35
C LEU A 27 -12.47 13.87 -10.30
N THR A 28 -12.97 14.31 -11.45
CA THR A 28 -14.01 15.35 -11.48
C THR A 28 -15.32 14.78 -10.95
N SER A 29 -16.22 15.65 -10.47
CA SER A 29 -17.52 15.21 -9.93
C SER A 29 -18.37 14.43 -10.94
N ALA A 30 -18.25 14.77 -12.24
CA ALA A 30 -18.92 14.05 -13.31
C ALA A 30 -18.35 12.64 -13.50
N GLU A 31 -17.02 12.49 -13.52
CA GLU A 31 -16.35 11.19 -13.60
C GLU A 31 -16.67 10.32 -12.37
N GLU A 32 -16.66 10.90 -11.18
CA GLU A 32 -17.02 10.23 -9.92
C GLU A 32 -18.45 9.66 -9.98
N MET A 33 -19.41 10.46 -10.44
CA MET A 33 -20.81 10.03 -10.59
C MET A 33 -20.95 8.92 -11.63
N GLN A 34 -20.34 9.09 -12.80
CA GLN A 34 -20.40 8.11 -13.88
C GLN A 34 -19.76 6.77 -13.47
N LEU A 35 -18.62 6.83 -12.77
CA LEU A 35 -17.93 5.65 -12.29
C LEU A 35 -18.76 4.90 -11.25
N LYS A 36 -19.34 5.62 -10.26
CA LYS A 36 -20.23 5.01 -9.25
C LYS A 36 -21.39 4.27 -9.88
N LEU A 37 -22.07 4.92 -10.84
CA LEU A 37 -23.20 4.32 -11.55
C LEU A 37 -22.77 3.04 -12.29
N HIS A 38 -21.64 3.05 -12.98
CA HIS A 38 -21.12 1.87 -13.67
C HIS A 38 -20.79 0.71 -12.71
N ILE A 39 -20.12 1.01 -11.58
CA ILE A 39 -19.75 -0.01 -10.58
C ILE A 39 -21.00 -0.67 -9.98
N MET A 40 -22.06 0.10 -9.72
CA MET A 40 -23.32 -0.44 -9.19
C MET A 40 -24.00 -1.44 -10.14
N MET A 41 -23.75 -1.34 -11.44
CA MET A 41 -24.36 -2.19 -12.47
C MET A 41 -23.45 -3.30 -12.99
N CYS A 42 -22.13 -3.21 -12.75
CA CYS A 42 -21.16 -4.16 -13.26
C CYS A 42 -20.37 -4.83 -12.13
N ASN A 43 -20.73 -6.08 -11.82
CA ASN A 43 -20.08 -6.89 -10.80
C ASN A 43 -18.57 -7.09 -11.04
N ALA A 44 -18.15 -7.20 -12.31
CA ALA A 44 -16.74 -7.33 -12.65
C ALA A 44 -15.95 -6.08 -12.25
N CYS A 45 -16.47 -4.90 -12.56
CA CYS A 45 -15.86 -3.63 -12.16
C CYS A 45 -15.90 -3.44 -10.63
N ALA A 46 -16.99 -3.79 -9.96
CA ALA A 46 -17.04 -3.76 -8.49
C ALA A 46 -15.99 -4.67 -7.82
N ARG A 47 -15.72 -5.84 -8.40
CA ARG A 47 -14.66 -6.73 -7.93
C ARG A 47 -13.27 -6.16 -8.22
N TYR A 48 -13.08 -5.62 -9.43
CA TYR A 48 -11.84 -4.97 -9.83
C TYR A 48 -11.49 -3.81 -8.88
N GLU A 49 -12.46 -2.98 -8.47
CA GLU A 49 -12.23 -1.87 -7.53
C GLU A 49 -11.54 -2.34 -6.26
N LYS A 50 -12.10 -3.39 -5.66
CA LYS A 50 -11.59 -3.96 -4.42
C LYS A 50 -10.18 -4.52 -4.63
N GLN A 51 -9.94 -5.20 -5.74
CA GLN A 51 -8.65 -5.79 -6.07
C GLN A 51 -7.58 -4.72 -6.30
N SER A 52 -7.88 -3.69 -7.08
CA SER A 52 -6.97 -2.57 -7.35
C SER A 52 -6.58 -1.85 -6.05
N LEU A 53 -7.54 -1.56 -5.17
CA LEU A 53 -7.26 -0.96 -3.86
C LEU A 53 -6.40 -1.84 -2.94
N ILE A 54 -6.55 -3.16 -3.00
CA ILE A 54 -5.71 -4.09 -2.23
C ILE A 54 -4.28 -4.07 -2.76
N ILE A 55 -4.12 -4.11 -4.09
CA ILE A 55 -2.80 -4.07 -4.74
C ILE A 55 -2.10 -2.77 -4.36
N GLU A 56 -2.77 -1.64 -4.50
CA GLU A 56 -2.21 -0.32 -4.18
C GLU A 56 -1.73 -0.25 -2.71
N LYS A 57 -2.59 -0.64 -1.76
CA LYS A 57 -2.22 -0.66 -0.34
C LYS A 57 -1.04 -1.58 -0.04
N SER A 58 -0.95 -2.70 -0.76
CA SER A 58 0.15 -3.65 -0.60
C SER A 58 1.46 -3.06 -1.12
N ILE A 59 1.42 -2.38 -2.26
CA ILE A 59 2.58 -1.69 -2.83
C ILE A 59 3.03 -0.56 -1.90
N VAL A 60 2.10 0.28 -1.42
CA VAL A 60 2.42 1.35 -0.47
C VAL A 60 3.12 0.78 0.76
N LYS A 61 2.59 -0.30 1.35
CA LYS A 61 3.20 -0.95 2.52
C LYS A 61 4.60 -1.53 2.24
N LEU A 62 4.86 -1.99 1.03
CA LEU A 62 6.19 -2.48 0.63
C LEU A 62 7.18 -1.35 0.37
N CYS A 63 6.69 -0.18 -0.05
CA CYS A 63 7.50 1.00 -0.33
C CYS A 63 7.67 1.92 0.88
N GLU A 64 6.83 1.79 1.90
CA GLU A 64 7.06 2.43 3.19
C GLU A 64 8.39 1.90 3.73
N PRO A 65 9.41 2.77 3.90
CA PRO A 65 10.60 2.35 4.61
C PRO A 65 10.11 1.90 5.98
N ASP A 66 10.47 0.68 6.37
CA ASP A 66 10.30 0.20 7.71
C ASP A 66 10.66 1.37 8.64
N ASN A 67 9.67 1.97 9.30
CA ASN A 67 9.88 2.91 10.40
C ASN A 67 10.40 2.10 11.61
N ILE A 68 11.44 1.28 11.38
CA ILE A 68 12.31 0.81 12.43
C ILE A 68 13.08 2.07 12.82
N SER A 69 12.54 2.81 13.79
CA SER A 69 13.38 3.62 14.65
C SER A 69 14.32 2.63 15.33
N VAL A 70 15.47 2.37 14.69
CA VAL A 70 16.53 1.58 15.29
C VAL A 70 16.95 2.36 16.53
N ASP A 71 16.56 1.87 17.69
CA ASP A 71 17.02 2.41 18.97
C ASP A 71 18.50 2.05 19.12
N PHE A 72 19.35 2.92 18.56
CA PHE A 72 20.79 2.78 18.57
C PHE A 72 21.35 2.72 20.00
N GLU A 73 20.69 3.37 20.96
CA GLU A 73 21.09 3.33 22.37
C GLU A 73 20.86 1.95 22.98
N LYS A 74 19.68 1.37 22.74
CA LYS A 74 19.38 0.00 23.19
C LYS A 74 20.30 -1.04 22.52
N LEU A 75 20.62 -0.85 21.25
CA LEU A 75 21.58 -1.70 20.54
C LEU A 75 22.98 -1.60 21.16
N LYS A 76 23.48 -0.38 21.39
CA LYS A 76 24.79 -0.13 22.00
C LYS A 76 24.88 -0.71 23.41
N GLN A 77 23.84 -0.57 24.23
CA GLN A 77 23.77 -1.17 25.55
C GLN A 77 23.85 -2.71 25.48
N THR A 78 23.11 -3.32 24.55
CA THR A 78 23.10 -4.77 24.35
C THR A 78 24.47 -5.30 23.94
N ILE A 79 25.15 -4.63 23.01
CA ILE A 79 26.51 -5.02 22.56
C ILE A 79 27.50 -4.94 23.74
N ASN A 80 27.49 -3.84 24.48
CA ASN A 80 28.37 -3.66 25.63
C ASN A 80 28.12 -4.71 26.72
N LEU A 81 26.86 -5.06 26.99
CA LEU A 81 26.52 -6.11 27.94
C LEU A 81 27.09 -7.47 27.51
N LYS A 82 26.92 -7.84 26.23
CA LYS A 82 27.44 -9.10 25.69
C LYS A 82 28.97 -9.16 25.75
N LEU A 83 29.66 -8.06 25.44
CA LEU A 83 31.12 -7.99 25.54
C LEU A 83 31.60 -8.12 27.00
N LYS A 84 30.92 -7.51 27.97
CA LYS A 84 31.25 -7.66 29.39
C LYS A 84 31.06 -9.10 29.88
N ILE A 85 29.98 -9.76 29.48
CA ILE A 85 29.72 -11.16 29.84
C ILE A 85 30.79 -12.08 29.24
N ALA A 86 31.14 -11.88 27.97
CA ALA A 86 32.20 -12.65 27.31
C ALA A 86 33.57 -12.42 27.95
N GLY A 87 33.90 -11.17 28.32
CA GLY A 87 35.15 -10.84 29.02
C GLY A 87 35.24 -11.44 30.43
N ASN A 88 34.16 -11.40 31.20
CA ASN A 88 34.14 -11.93 32.57
C ASN A 88 34.19 -13.46 32.64
N ASN A 89 33.72 -14.17 31.61
CA ASN A 89 33.82 -15.63 31.53
C ASN A 89 35.22 -16.13 31.17
N THR A 90 36.20 -15.24 30.93
CA THR A 90 37.58 -15.62 30.57
C THR A 90 38.56 -15.52 31.75
N GLN A 91 38.09 -15.12 32.95
CA GLN A 91 38.94 -14.93 34.14
C GLN A 91 38.78 -16.05 35.20
N ILE A 92 38.04 -17.12 34.91
CA ILE A 92 37.80 -18.22 35.88
C ILE A 92 38.80 -19.38 35.71
N ASP A 93 39.55 -19.46 34.60
CA ASP A 93 40.47 -20.56 34.33
C ASP A 93 41.95 -20.14 34.37
N LYS A 94 42.41 -19.61 35.50
CA LYS A 94 43.85 -19.56 35.83
C LYS A 94 44.04 -19.95 37.28
N ASP A 95 44.16 -21.26 37.48
CA ASP A 95 44.87 -21.89 38.60
C ASP A 95 46.32 -21.39 38.72
#